data_AF-A0A816DCH6-F1
#
_entry.id   AF-A0A816DCH6-F1
#
_cell.length_a   1.000
_cell.length_b   1.000
_cell.length_c   1.000
_cell.angle_alpha   90.00
_cell.angle_beta   90.00
_cell.angle_gamma   90.00
#
_symmetry.space_group_name_H-M   'P 1'
#
loop_
_entity.id
_entity.type
_entity.pdbx_description
1 polymer ?
#
loop_
_entity_poly.entity_id
_entity_poly.type
_entity_poly.pdbx_seq_one_letter_code
_entity_poly.pdbx_strand_id
1 'polypeptide(L)'
;MASISIQRHAFIFHPNLFRTSLKSFLFFYVPLVFSIAYPAAFYLYAIILYPCHSQWDYTSTVCGYMNCYYDNKILGLFDWVMNNIVPIVFIIIANVTLIVRVVVGKRRRNQVVSWRKQRYMTIQLFNISSLFVIAWSPSIVVGLLQQATSTSLFVDIQLNYVMELIYLACLLVPWACVSLLPEFRKWIWKYFDRVRIGHSTIVPY
;
A
#
# COMPACT_ATOMS: atom_id res chain seq x y z
N MET A 1 -0.50 2.92 -3.53
CA MET A 1 0.42 3.17 -2.39
C MET A 1 1.88 3.35 -2.81
N ALA A 2 2.38 2.53 -3.75
CA ALA A 2 3.72 2.71 -4.34
C ALA A 2 3.98 4.12 -4.92
N SER A 3 2.99 4.74 -5.58
CA SER A 3 3.12 6.09 -6.13
C SER A 3 3.39 7.16 -5.07
N ILE A 4 2.56 7.23 -4.02
CA ILE A 4 2.71 8.20 -2.91
C ILE A 4 4.04 8.01 -2.17
N SER A 5 4.48 6.76 -2.05
CA SER A 5 5.77 6.38 -1.47
C SER A 5 6.96 6.92 -2.27
N ILE A 6 6.96 6.69 -3.59
CA ILE A 6 8.00 7.16 -4.52
C ILE A 6 8.02 8.69 -4.59
N GLN A 7 6.84 9.31 -4.59
CA GLN A 7 6.67 10.77 -4.63
C GLN A 7 7.26 11.46 -3.40
N ARG A 8 6.97 10.96 -2.19
CA ARG A 8 7.55 11.49 -0.95
C ARG A 8 9.06 11.23 -0.89
N HIS A 9 9.53 10.09 -1.38
CA HIS A 9 10.95 9.77 -1.47
C HIS A 9 11.68 10.75 -2.41
N ALA A 10 11.20 10.94 -3.63
CA ALA A 10 11.83 11.85 -4.59
C ALA A 10 11.96 13.27 -4.01
N PHE A 11 10.88 13.80 -3.40
CA PHE A 11 10.84 15.15 -2.83
C PHE A 11 11.86 15.39 -1.71
N ILE A 12 12.12 14.38 -0.88
CA ILE A 12 13.05 14.49 0.27
C ILE A 12 14.51 14.41 -0.16
N PHE A 13 14.82 13.63 -1.20
CA PHE A 13 16.21 13.26 -1.52
C PHE A 13 16.81 14.03 -2.69
N HIS A 14 16.00 14.60 -3.59
CA HIS A 14 16.50 15.44 -4.68
C HIS A 14 15.77 16.80 -4.76
N PRO A 15 15.95 17.72 -3.79
CA PRO A 15 15.37 19.06 -3.87
C PRO A 15 15.81 19.81 -5.15
N ASN A 16 16.99 19.49 -5.70
CA ASN A 16 17.53 20.11 -6.91
C ASN A 16 16.96 19.53 -8.23
N LEU A 17 16.39 18.31 -8.26
CA LEU A 17 15.71 17.81 -9.47
C LEU A 17 14.41 18.57 -9.74
N PHE A 18 13.82 19.12 -8.69
CA PHE A 18 12.55 19.85 -8.70
C PHE A 18 12.71 21.36 -8.90
N ARG A 19 13.90 21.83 -9.25
CA ARG A 19 14.16 23.26 -9.54
C ARG A 19 13.36 23.79 -10.73
N THR A 20 12.81 22.89 -11.55
CA THR A 20 11.87 23.20 -12.65
C THR A 20 10.50 22.65 -12.31
N SER A 21 9.51 23.54 -12.16
CA SER A 21 8.12 23.20 -11.81
C SER A 21 7.48 22.16 -12.74
N LEU A 22 7.82 22.19 -14.03
CA LEU A 22 7.29 21.28 -15.04
C LEU A 22 7.78 19.82 -14.86
N LYS A 23 9.08 19.62 -14.57
CA LYS A 23 9.65 18.29 -14.34
C LYS A 23 9.16 17.69 -13.02
N SER A 24 8.91 18.55 -12.03
CA SER A 24 8.21 18.19 -10.81
C SER A 24 6.82 17.64 -11.14
N PHE A 25 6.00 18.47 -11.78
CA PHE A 25 4.62 18.12 -12.10
C PHE A 25 4.52 16.80 -12.89
N LEU A 26 5.34 16.64 -13.94
CA LEU A 26 5.34 15.42 -14.76
C LEU A 26 5.68 14.17 -13.93
N PHE A 27 6.72 14.23 -13.09
CA PHE A 27 7.15 13.07 -12.28
C PHE A 27 6.14 12.73 -11.17
N PHE A 28 5.33 13.69 -10.72
CA PHE A 28 4.26 13.46 -9.74
C PHE A 28 2.97 12.96 -10.40
N TYR A 29 2.49 13.63 -11.45
CA TYR A 29 1.20 13.32 -12.06
C TYR A 29 1.22 12.07 -12.92
N VAL A 30 2.29 11.80 -13.66
CA VAL A 30 2.32 10.65 -14.60
C VAL A 30 2.17 9.31 -13.87
N PRO A 31 2.92 8.99 -12.81
CA PRO A 31 2.73 7.72 -12.10
C PRO A 31 1.35 7.62 -11.47
N LEU A 32 0.80 8.73 -10.97
CA LEU A 32 -0.49 8.74 -10.29
C LEU A 32 -1.66 8.54 -11.27
N VAL A 33 -1.64 9.26 -12.40
CA VAL A 33 -2.61 9.11 -13.49
C VAL A 33 -2.52 7.70 -14.06
N PHE A 34 -1.31 7.18 -14.30
CA PHE A 34 -1.12 5.82 -14.77
C PHE A 34 -1.67 4.79 -13.77
N SER A 35 -1.40 4.96 -12.47
CA SER A 35 -1.89 4.07 -11.41
C SER A 35 -3.42 3.98 -11.33
N ILE A 36 -4.14 5.00 -11.79
CA ILE A 36 -5.60 5.08 -11.71
C ILE A 36 -6.22 4.70 -13.06
N ALA A 37 -5.70 5.26 -14.15
CA ALA A 37 -6.23 5.06 -15.49
C ALA A 37 -6.03 3.63 -15.97
N TYR A 38 -4.88 3.00 -15.68
CA TYR A 38 -4.61 1.64 -16.14
C TYR A 38 -5.56 0.60 -15.54
N PRO A 39 -5.74 0.51 -14.20
CA PRO A 39 -6.70 -0.44 -13.63
C PRO A 39 -8.13 -0.12 -14.05
N ALA A 40 -8.51 1.16 -14.11
CA ALA A 40 -9.85 1.56 -14.53
C ALA A 40 -10.16 1.10 -15.96
N ALA A 41 -9.24 1.33 -16.90
CA ALA A 41 -9.40 0.88 -18.29
C ALA A 41 -9.43 -0.65 -18.40
N PHE A 42 -8.56 -1.35 -17.66
CA PHE A 42 -8.52 -2.81 -17.64
C PHE A 42 -9.82 -3.41 -17.11
N TYR A 43 -10.31 -2.95 -15.96
CA TYR A 43 -11.56 -3.46 -15.38
C TYR A 43 -12.78 -3.08 -16.21
N LEU A 44 -12.79 -1.90 -16.84
CA LEU A 44 -13.87 -1.52 -17.75
C LEU A 44 -13.93 -2.47 -18.96
N TYR A 45 -12.77 -2.81 -19.53
CA TYR A 45 -12.70 -3.80 -20.61
C TYR A 45 -13.11 -5.21 -20.14
N ALA A 46 -12.54 -5.68 -19.04
CA ALA A 46 -12.72 -7.05 -18.56
C ALA A 46 -14.15 -7.33 -18.05
N ILE A 47 -14.85 -6.32 -17.53
CA ILE A 47 -16.19 -6.47 -16.95
C ILE A 47 -17.30 -6.14 -17.96
N ILE A 48 -17.16 -5.06 -18.74
CA ILE A 48 -18.25 -4.55 -19.58
C ILE A 48 -18.12 -5.00 -21.03
N LEU A 49 -16.90 -5.00 -21.58
CA LEU A 49 -16.67 -5.24 -23.01
C LEU A 49 -16.36 -6.70 -23.34
N TYR A 50 -15.84 -7.47 -22.37
CA TYR A 50 -15.52 -8.88 -22.59
C TYR A 50 -16.82 -9.70 -22.66
N PRO A 51 -17.13 -10.35 -23.79
CA PRO A 51 -18.39 -11.04 -23.99
C PRO A 51 -18.39 -12.35 -23.20
N CYS A 52 -18.99 -12.31 -22.01
CA CYS A 52 -19.26 -13.51 -21.26
C CYS A 52 -20.57 -13.46 -20.46
N HIS A 53 -21.21 -14.62 -20.32
CA HIS A 53 -22.27 -14.85 -19.35
C HIS A 53 -21.71 -14.80 -17.92
N SER A 54 -21.90 -13.66 -17.25
CA SER A 54 -21.62 -13.50 -15.83
C SER A 54 -22.45 -14.48 -14.99
N GLN A 55 -21.80 -15.41 -14.30
CA GLN A 55 -22.42 -16.17 -13.22
C GLN A 55 -22.21 -15.41 -11.92
N TRP A 56 -23.29 -14.90 -11.34
CA TRP A 56 -23.25 -14.16 -10.08
C TRP A 56 -23.43 -15.15 -8.93
N ASP A 57 -22.39 -15.30 -8.12
CA ASP A 57 -22.50 -16.04 -6.86
C ASP A 57 -22.90 -15.07 -5.74
N TYR A 58 -24.15 -15.20 -5.29
CA TYR A 58 -24.71 -14.40 -4.19
C TYR A 58 -24.37 -14.97 -2.81
N THR A 59 -23.69 -16.12 -2.73
CA THR A 59 -23.30 -16.76 -1.46
C THR A 59 -21.91 -16.34 -0.99
N SER A 60 -21.12 -15.71 -1.87
CA SER A 60 -19.80 -15.20 -1.54
C SER A 60 -19.89 -13.90 -0.74
N THR A 61 -19.03 -13.75 0.27
CA THR A 61 -18.86 -12.50 1.04
C THR A 61 -18.13 -11.42 0.25
N VAL A 62 -17.56 -11.76 -0.92
CA VAL A 62 -16.77 -10.87 -1.76
C VAL A 62 -17.36 -10.74 -3.17
N CYS A 63 -17.55 -9.50 -3.62
CA CYS A 63 -17.97 -9.23 -4.99
C CYS A 63 -16.79 -9.38 -5.97
N GLY A 64 -17.01 -10.08 -7.09
CA GLY A 64 -16.09 -10.08 -8.23
C GLY A 64 -14.93 -11.08 -8.16
N TYR A 65 -14.95 -12.06 -7.25
CA TYR A 65 -13.96 -13.13 -7.27
C TYR A 65 -14.15 -14.07 -8.46
N MET A 66 -15.40 -14.38 -8.80
CA MET A 66 -15.78 -15.28 -9.88
C MET A 66 -16.20 -14.50 -11.13
N ASN A 67 -15.38 -13.52 -11.51
CA ASN A 67 -15.61 -12.77 -12.75
C ASN A 67 -15.32 -13.66 -13.95
N CYS A 68 -16.18 -13.65 -14.95
CA CYS A 68 -16.03 -14.58 -16.07
C CYS A 68 -14.69 -14.46 -16.83
N TYR A 69 -14.03 -13.29 -16.84
CA TYR A 69 -12.73 -13.19 -17.49
C TYR A 69 -11.65 -14.10 -16.85
N TYR A 70 -11.86 -14.61 -15.62
CA TYR A 70 -10.98 -15.60 -14.98
C TYR A 70 -11.08 -16.99 -15.60
N ASP A 71 -12.19 -17.35 -16.27
CA ASP A 71 -12.28 -18.61 -17.02
C ASP A 71 -11.26 -18.63 -18.18
N ASN A 72 -10.96 -17.45 -18.72
CA ASN A 72 -9.84 -17.32 -19.65
C ASN A 72 -8.53 -17.27 -18.87
N LYS A 73 -7.82 -18.40 -18.86
CA LYS A 73 -6.50 -18.55 -18.20
C LYS A 73 -5.51 -17.44 -18.52
N ILE A 74 -5.55 -16.86 -19.73
CA ILE A 74 -4.62 -15.79 -20.13
C ILE A 74 -4.98 -14.48 -19.44
N LEU A 75 -6.26 -14.10 -19.43
CA LEU A 75 -6.71 -12.85 -18.81
C LEU A 75 -6.62 -12.92 -17.28
N GLY A 76 -7.00 -14.05 -16.69
CA GLY A 76 -6.86 -14.28 -15.25
C GLY A 76 -5.40 -14.25 -14.79
N LEU A 77 -4.49 -14.90 -15.53
CA LEU A 77 -3.05 -14.84 -15.23
C LEU A 77 -2.51 -13.41 -15.40
N PHE A 78 -2.95 -12.69 -16.43
CA PHE A 78 -2.52 -11.30 -16.66
C PHE A 78 -2.96 -10.37 -15.52
N ASP A 79 -4.22 -10.44 -15.10
CA ASP A 79 -4.72 -9.68 -13.94
C ASP A 79 -3.92 -10.02 -12.68
N TRP A 80 -3.73 -11.32 -12.41
CA TRP A 80 -3.00 -11.78 -11.24
C TRP A 80 -1.55 -11.29 -11.22
N VAL A 81 -0.82 -11.42 -12.33
CA VAL A 81 0.59 -11.01 -12.43
C VAL A 81 0.72 -9.48 -12.43
N MET A 82 0.00 -8.78 -13.30
CA MET A 82 0.19 -7.35 -13.53
C MET A 82 -0.40 -6.48 -12.42
N ASN A 83 -1.55 -6.87 -11.86
CA ASN A 83 -2.20 -6.08 -10.81
C ASN A 83 -1.77 -6.47 -9.40
N ASN A 84 -1.23 -7.68 -9.18
CA ASN A 84 -0.82 -8.12 -7.84
C ASN A 84 0.70 -8.31 -7.70
N ILE A 85 1.32 -9.16 -8.53
CA ILE A 85 2.75 -9.48 -8.37
C ILE A 85 3.64 -8.28 -8.69
N VAL A 86 3.41 -7.63 -9.85
CA VAL A 86 4.25 -6.52 -10.30
C VAL A 86 4.31 -5.38 -9.28
N PRO A 87 3.19 -4.88 -8.73
CA PRO A 87 3.23 -3.84 -7.69
C PRO A 87 3.99 -4.26 -6.45
N ILE A 88 3.87 -5.52 -6.02
CA ILE A 88 4.58 -6.04 -4.83
C ILE A 88 6.09 -6.07 -5.06
N VAL A 89 6.53 -6.54 -6.23
CA VAL A 89 7.94 -6.53 -6.61
C VAL A 89 8.49 -5.10 -6.64
N PHE A 90 7.74 -4.15 -7.22
CA PHE A 90 8.11 -2.74 -7.21
C PHE A 90 8.23 -2.17 -5.78
N ILE A 91 7.30 -2.53 -4.88
CA ILE A 91 7.35 -2.13 -3.47
C ILE A 91 8.61 -2.68 -2.80
N ILE A 92 8.95 -3.96 -3.01
CA ILE A 92 10.15 -4.58 -2.43
C ILE A 92 11.42 -3.87 -2.92
N ILE A 93 11.56 -3.68 -4.24
CA ILE A 93 12.71 -2.98 -4.84
C ILE A 93 12.83 -1.55 -4.30
N ALA A 94 11.71 -0.83 -4.20
CA ALA A 94 11.68 0.53 -3.66
C ALA A 94 12.14 0.55 -2.19
N ASN A 95 11.68 -0.38 -1.36
CA ASN A 95 12.09 -0.48 0.05
C ASN A 95 13.56 -0.84 0.21
N VAL A 96 14.07 -1.82 -0.55
CA VAL A 96 15.49 -2.20 -0.52
C VAL A 96 16.36 -1.01 -0.93
N THR A 97 16.01 -0.33 -2.02
CA THR A 97 16.72 0.87 -2.50
C THR A 97 16.75 1.96 -1.44
N LEU A 98 15.63 2.16 -0.74
CA LEU A 98 15.51 3.10 0.38
C LEU A 98 16.46 2.76 1.53
N ILE A 99 16.47 1.51 1.98
CA ILE A 99 17.34 1.06 3.08
C ILE A 99 18.80 1.25 2.71
N VAL A 100 19.21 0.79 1.52
CA VAL A 100 20.58 0.94 1.02
C VAL A 100 20.98 2.41 0.99
N ARG A 101 20.14 3.29 0.44
CA ARG A 101 20.44 4.74 0.37
C ARG A 101 20.48 5.41 1.73
N VAL A 102 19.64 5.01 2.68
CA VAL A 102 19.65 5.52 4.05
C VAL A 102 20.95 5.12 4.75
N VAL A 103 21.39 3.86 4.62
CA VAL A 103 22.66 3.38 5.19
C VAL A 103 23.87 4.09 4.56
N VAL A 104 23.89 4.23 3.23
CA VAL A 104 24.97 4.93 2.51
C VAL A 104 24.96 6.43 2.81
N GLY A 105 23.78 7.04 2.90
CA GLY A 105 23.59 8.45 3.23
C GLY A 105 24.06 8.80 4.63
N LYS A 106 23.80 7.92 5.61
CA LYS A 106 24.33 8.00 6.98
C LYS A 106 25.87 8.07 6.98
N ARG A 107 26.52 7.30 6.10
CA ARG A 107 27.97 7.23 5.99
C ARG A 107 28.58 8.47 5.33
N ARG A 108 27.87 9.14 4.42
CA ARG A 108 28.38 10.30 3.66
C ARG A 108 28.06 11.67 4.26
N ARG A 109 26.92 11.85 4.93
CA ARG A 109 26.50 13.16 5.46
C ARG A 109 26.23 13.04 6.96
N ASN A 110 27.20 13.49 7.75
CA ASN A 110 27.13 13.55 9.23
C ASN A 110 26.18 14.68 9.73
N GLN A 111 25.06 14.94 9.03
CA GLN A 111 24.11 16.00 9.38
C GLN A 111 23.01 15.48 10.30
N VAL A 112 23.03 15.94 11.55
CA VAL A 112 22.25 15.38 12.66
C VAL A 112 20.77 15.81 12.64
N VAL A 113 20.45 16.96 12.04
CA VAL A 113 19.13 17.62 12.22
C VAL A 113 18.06 17.15 11.22
N SER A 114 18.41 16.81 9.97
CA SER A 114 17.45 16.27 8.98
C SER A 114 17.26 14.75 9.08
N TRP A 115 18.22 14.05 9.71
CA TRP A 115 18.26 12.60 9.79
C TRP A 115 17.08 11.99 10.55
N ARG A 116 16.70 12.61 11.68
CA ARG A 116 15.60 12.10 12.50
C ARG A 116 14.28 12.09 11.72
N LYS A 117 14.00 13.14 10.96
CA LYS A 117 12.80 13.27 10.12
C LYS A 117 12.82 12.28 8.94
N GLN A 118 13.97 12.11 8.28
CA GLN A 118 14.14 11.11 7.21
C GLN A 118 14.00 9.67 7.71
N ARG A 119 14.54 9.36 8.89
CA ARG A 119 14.43 8.04 9.52
C ARG A 119 12.98 7.70 9.85
N TYR A 120 12.21 8.62 10.45
CA TYR A 120 10.79 8.35 10.76
C TYR A 120 9.97 8.09 9.51
N MET A 121 10.15 8.87 8.44
CA MET A 121 9.45 8.63 7.17
C MET A 121 9.84 7.30 6.52
N THR A 122 11.12 6.92 6.60
CA THR A 122 11.58 5.61 6.10
C THR A 122 10.95 4.46 6.89
N ILE A 123 10.93 4.56 8.23
CA ILE A 123 10.32 3.54 9.10
C ILE A 123 8.81 3.46 8.84
N GLN A 124 8.12 4.58 8.66
CA GLN A 124 6.69 4.60 8.33
C GLN A 124 6.42 3.88 7.02
N LEU A 125 7.21 4.18 6.00
CA LEU A 125 7.04 3.56 4.71
C LEU A 125 7.36 2.05 4.73
N PHE A 126 8.43 1.68 5.43
CA PHE A 126 8.78 0.29 5.64
C PHE A 126 7.67 -0.45 6.37
N ASN A 127 7.09 0.15 7.43
CA ASN A 127 6.01 -0.47 8.20
C ASN A 127 4.76 -0.69 7.33
N ILE A 128 4.35 0.32 6.55
CA ILE A 128 3.23 0.20 5.61
C ILE A 128 3.52 -0.90 4.58
N SER A 129 4.72 -0.92 4.00
CA SER A 129 5.09 -1.91 2.98
C SER A 129 5.11 -3.32 3.55
N SER A 130 5.64 -3.50 4.76
CA SER A 130 5.64 -4.79 5.46
C SER A 130 4.24 -5.27 5.77
N LEU A 131 3.34 -4.39 6.21
CA LEU A 131 1.92 -4.74 6.40
C LEU A 131 1.29 -5.24 5.09
N PHE A 132 1.58 -4.59 3.96
CA PHE A 132 1.11 -5.04 2.65
C PHE A 132 1.70 -6.41 2.26
N VAL A 133 3.00 -6.60 2.40
CA VAL A 133 3.64 -7.89 2.06
C VAL A 133 3.10 -9.01 2.94
N ILE A 134 2.92 -8.77 4.24
CA ILE A 134 2.35 -9.75 5.18
C ILE A 134 0.91 -10.10 4.78
N ALA A 135 0.10 -9.09 4.47
CA ALA A 135 -1.31 -9.30 4.10
C ALA A 135 -1.47 -10.02 2.74
N TRP A 136 -0.57 -9.77 1.79
CA TRP A 136 -0.61 -10.40 0.46
C TRP A 136 0.10 -11.75 0.39
N SER A 137 0.99 -12.05 1.34
CA SER A 137 1.77 -13.29 1.32
C SER A 137 0.91 -14.56 1.29
N PRO A 138 -0.20 -14.69 2.05
CA PRO A 138 -1.00 -15.91 2.02
C PRO A 138 -1.71 -16.05 0.66
N SER A 139 -2.17 -14.95 0.05
CA SER A 139 -2.79 -14.96 -1.29
C SER A 139 -1.81 -15.44 -2.37
N ILE A 140 -0.55 -15.00 -2.29
CA ILE A 140 0.49 -15.39 -3.26
C ILE A 140 0.85 -16.87 -3.09
N VAL A 141 1.03 -17.32 -1.84
CA VAL A 141 1.38 -18.72 -1.54
C VAL A 141 0.29 -19.66 -2.03
N VAL A 142 -0.97 -19.37 -1.72
CA VAL A 142 -2.10 -20.20 -2.20
C VAL A 142 -2.22 -20.15 -3.72
N GLY A 143 -2.09 -18.98 -4.34
CA GLY A 143 -2.15 -18.86 -5.81
C GLY A 143 -1.02 -19.64 -6.52
N LEU A 144 0.20 -19.62 -5.99
CA LEU A 144 1.31 -20.41 -6.53
C LEU A 144 1.09 -21.92 -6.35
N LEU A 145 0.57 -22.33 -5.19
CA LEU A 145 0.23 -23.73 -4.94
C LEU A 145 -0.85 -24.22 -5.90
N GLN A 146 -1.93 -23.46 -6.10
CA GLN A 146 -3.00 -23.79 -7.04
C GLN A 146 -2.49 -23.97 -8.47
N GLN A 147 -1.57 -23.10 -8.91
CA GLN A 147 -0.95 -23.24 -10.23
C GLN A 147 -0.01 -24.45 -10.33
N ALA A 148 0.65 -24.84 -9.24
CA ALA A 148 1.58 -25.96 -9.21
C ALA A 148 0.87 -27.33 -9.15
N THR A 149 -0.20 -27.46 -8.37
CA THR A 149 -0.89 -28.75 -8.15
C THR A 149 -2.21 -28.90 -8.88
N SER A 150 -2.65 -27.89 -9.65
CA SER A 150 -3.90 -27.92 -10.45
C SER A 150 -5.17 -28.25 -9.65
N THR A 151 -5.10 -28.16 -8.32
CA THR A 151 -6.14 -28.60 -7.40
C THR A 151 -6.82 -27.39 -6.79
N SER A 152 -8.16 -27.42 -6.70
CA SER A 152 -8.97 -26.40 -6.02
C SER A 152 -8.87 -26.44 -4.48
N LEU A 153 -7.86 -27.15 -3.96
CA LEU A 153 -7.57 -27.18 -2.53
C LEU A 153 -7.27 -25.74 -2.07
N PHE A 154 -7.95 -25.33 -0.99
CA PHE A 154 -7.83 -24.00 -0.35
C PHE A 154 -8.56 -22.82 -1.02
N VAL A 155 -9.37 -23.03 -2.07
CA VAL A 155 -10.18 -21.95 -2.66
C VAL A 155 -11.11 -21.31 -1.62
N ASP A 156 -11.81 -22.11 -0.81
CA ASP A 156 -12.73 -21.61 0.22
C ASP A 156 -12.01 -20.85 1.33
N ILE A 157 -10.81 -21.29 1.71
CA ILE A 157 -10.01 -20.62 2.75
C ILE A 157 -9.44 -19.31 2.21
N GLN A 158 -9.03 -19.30 0.94
CA GLN A 158 -8.53 -18.10 0.28
C GLN A 158 -9.61 -17.02 0.17
N LEU A 159 -10.82 -17.46 -0.21
CA LEU A 159 -11.99 -16.62 -0.38
C LEU A 159 -12.47 -16.00 0.92
N ASN A 160 -12.67 -16.83 1.94
CA ASN A 160 -13.35 -16.41 3.17
C ASN A 160 -12.40 -15.75 4.18
N TYR A 161 -11.09 -16.01 4.14
CA TYR A 161 -10.17 -15.54 5.19
C TYR A 161 -8.99 -14.73 4.65
N VAL A 162 -8.39 -15.19 3.54
CA VAL A 162 -7.14 -14.59 3.05
C VAL A 162 -7.41 -13.26 2.34
N MET A 163 -8.48 -13.16 1.56
CA MET A 163 -8.89 -11.90 0.93
C MET A 163 -9.30 -10.85 1.97
N GLU A 164 -9.92 -11.27 3.08
CA GLU A 164 -10.30 -10.37 4.18
C GLU A 164 -9.09 -9.71 4.86
N LEU A 165 -7.97 -10.42 4.91
CA LEU A 165 -6.72 -9.93 5.48
C LEU A 165 -6.18 -8.68 4.78
N ILE A 166 -6.45 -8.53 3.48
CA ILE A 166 -6.06 -7.36 2.68
C ILE A 166 -6.86 -6.12 3.13
N TYR A 167 -8.14 -6.28 3.41
CA TYR A 167 -8.98 -5.19 3.92
C TYR A 167 -8.54 -4.75 5.32
N LEU A 168 -8.11 -5.69 6.16
CA LEU A 168 -7.51 -5.39 7.45
C LEU A 168 -6.23 -4.53 7.29
N ALA A 169 -5.38 -4.84 6.31
CA ALA A 169 -4.19 -4.03 6.02
C ALA A 169 -4.56 -2.59 5.64
N CYS A 170 -5.58 -2.40 4.80
CA CYS A 170 -6.08 -1.07 4.45
C CYS A 170 -6.59 -0.30 5.69
N LEU A 171 -7.27 -0.98 6.62
CA LEU A 171 -7.72 -0.40 7.88
C LEU A 171 -6.55 0.01 8.79
N LEU A 172 -5.47 -0.77 8.82
CA LEU A 172 -4.30 -0.56 9.68
C LEU A 172 -3.35 0.53 9.16
N VAL A 173 -3.40 0.87 7.87
CA VAL A 173 -2.53 1.89 7.25
C VAL A 173 -2.68 3.29 7.88
N PRO A 174 -3.91 3.83 8.09
CA PRO A 174 -4.10 5.08 8.82
C PRO A 174 -3.48 5.05 10.22
N TRP A 175 -3.67 3.97 10.97
CA TRP A 175 -3.13 3.80 12.31
C TRP A 175 -1.60 3.76 12.31
N ALA A 176 -1.00 3.05 11.37
CA ALA A 176 0.45 3.03 11.16
C ALA A 176 0.99 4.42 10.77
N CYS A 177 0.24 5.21 10.00
CA CYS A 177 0.63 6.58 9.65
C CYS A 177 0.54 7.53 10.85
N VAL A 178 -0.56 7.48 11.59
CA VAL A 178 -0.83 8.33 12.75
C VAL A 178 0.16 8.08 13.88
N SER A 179 0.47 6.82 14.17
CA SER A 179 1.40 6.43 15.23
C SER A 179 2.86 6.87 14.96
N LEU A 180 3.24 7.01 13.69
CA LEU A 180 4.58 7.44 13.28
C LEU A 180 4.71 8.94 12.95
N LEU A 181 3.63 9.72 13.04
CA LEU A 181 3.67 11.19 12.93
C LEU A 181 4.02 11.81 14.30
N PRO A 182 5.27 12.30 14.50
CA PRO A 182 5.70 12.81 15.80
C PRO A 182 4.96 14.09 16.21
N GLU A 183 4.53 14.90 15.24
CA GLU A 183 3.76 16.13 15.49
C GLU A 183 2.34 15.83 15.97
N PHE A 184 1.70 14.84 15.35
CA PHE A 184 0.36 14.41 15.76
C PHE A 184 0.38 13.72 17.14
N ARG A 185 1.39 12.88 17.39
CA ARG A 185 1.59 12.30 18.73
C ARG A 185 1.77 13.40 19.78
N LYS A 186 2.63 14.40 19.53
CA LYS A 186 2.81 15.54 20.45
C LYS A 186 1.51 16.32 20.66
N TRP A 187 0.72 16.50 19.61
CA TRP A 187 -0.58 17.18 19.69
C TRP A 187 -1.59 16.41 20.54
N ILE A 188 -1.71 15.09 20.35
CA ILE A 188 -2.55 14.21 21.18
C ILE A 188 -2.15 14.26 22.65
N TRP A 189 -0.86 14.08 22.94
CA TRP A 189 -0.37 14.11 24.32
C TRP A 189 -0.67 15.46 24.98
N LYS A 190 -0.47 16.57 24.26
CA LYS A 190 -0.82 17.92 24.73
C LYS A 190 -2.33 18.11 24.94
N TYR A 191 -3.17 17.48 24.13
CA TYR A 191 -4.62 17.52 24.32
C TYR A 191 -5.04 16.74 25.58
N PHE A 192 -4.51 15.52 25.77
CA PHE A 192 -4.75 14.72 26.98
C PHE A 192 -4.24 15.41 28.25
N ASP A 193 -3.07 16.05 28.21
CA ASP A 193 -2.53 16.80 29.34
C ASP A 193 -3.44 17.99 29.69
N ARG A 194 -4.00 18.68 28.69
CA ARG A 194 -4.98 19.77 28.92
C ARG A 194 -6.29 19.27 29.55
N VAL A 195 -6.81 18.13 29.09
CA VAL A 195 -8.02 17.51 29.64
C VAL A 195 -7.79 17.04 31.08
N ARG A 196 -6.60 16.49 31.38
CA ARG A 196 -6.24 16.06 32.73
C ARG A 196 -6.14 17.24 33.72
N ILE A 197 -5.64 18.40 33.30
CA ILE A 197 -5.55 19.60 34.14
C ILE A 197 -6.92 20.27 34.34
N GLY A 198 -7.83 20.16 33.36
CA GLY A 198 -9.20 20.68 33.49
C GLY A 198 -10.09 19.91 34.48
N HIS A 199 -9.76 18.66 34.80
CA HIS A 199 -10.53 17.85 35.75
C HIS A 199 -10.11 18.04 37.22
N SER A 200 -8.90 18.54 37.47
CA SER A 200 -8.38 18.79 38.83
C SER A 200 -8.74 20.17 39.39
N THR A 201 -9.56 20.97 38.69
CA THR A 201 -10.02 22.30 39.13
C THR A 201 -11.50 22.36 39.53
N ILE A 202 -12.19 21.21 39.57
CA ILE A 202 -13.55 21.15 40.14
C ILE A 202 -13.41 21.08 41.66
N VAL A 203 -13.27 22.25 42.28
CA VAL A 203 -13.38 22.42 43.74
C VAL A 203 -14.85 22.17 44.09
N PRO A 204 -15.17 21.20 44.98
CA PRO A 204 -16.53 21.03 45.45
C PRO A 204 -16.88 22.24 46.32
N TYR A 205 -17.96 22.94 45.94
CA TYR A 205 -18.64 23.93 46.77
C TYR A 205 -19.44 23.24 47.88
#